data_AF-A0A800CJ10-F1
#
_entry.id   AF-A0A800CJ10-F1
#
_cell.length_a   1.000
_cell.length_b   1.000
_cell.length_c   1.000
_cell.angle_alpha   90.00
_cell.angle_beta   90.00
_cell.angle_gamma   90.00
#
_symmetry.space_group_name_H-M   'P 1'
#
loop_
_entity.id
_entity.type
_entity.pdbx_description
1 polymer ?
#
loop_
_entity_poly.entity_id
_entity_poly.type
_entity_poly.pdbx_seq_one_letter_code
_entity_poly.pdbx_strand_id
1 'polypeptide(L)'
;PKFIEETISHALAAAARALTLLSQDAMYHGGVIAVVDPERCVGCLTCTRVCPFAIPQVLQLDGRNGVGNLGGAAFIDAAQCHGCGTCTSECPGNAIQLVNYTDEQMMLREVGGLGSWLPVIGER
;
A
#
# COMPACT_ATOMS: atom_id res chain seq x y z
N PRO A 1 -35.27 8.90 6.57
CA PRO A 1 -35.95 9.56 7.71
C PRO A 1 -36.28 8.52 8.79
N LYS A 2 -36.02 8.81 10.07
CA LYS A 2 -36.26 7.91 11.22
C LYS A 2 -36.97 8.68 12.33
N PHE A 3 -37.73 7.99 13.17
CA PHE A 3 -38.38 8.57 14.35
C PHE A 3 -37.37 8.86 15.47
N ILE A 4 -37.80 9.57 16.52
CA ILE A 4 -36.91 10.05 17.58
C ILE A 4 -36.35 8.89 18.42
N GLU A 5 -37.19 7.92 18.74
CA GLU A 5 -36.89 6.69 19.46
C GLU A 5 -35.89 5.81 18.70
N GLU A 6 -36.04 5.72 17.38
CA GLU A 6 -35.09 5.03 16.51
C GLU A 6 -33.75 5.77 16.47
N THR A 7 -33.78 7.10 16.47
CA THR A 7 -32.56 7.92 16.47
C THR A 7 -31.78 7.76 17.78
N ILE A 8 -32.47 7.75 18.93
CA ILE A 8 -31.87 7.46 20.24
C ILE A 8 -31.21 6.07 20.23
N SER A 9 -31.92 5.07 19.70
CA SER A 9 -31.41 3.70 19.63
C SER A 9 -30.15 3.60 18.75
N HIS A 10 -30.13 4.26 17.57
CA HIS A 10 -28.93 4.29 16.72
C HIS A 10 -27.77 5.06 17.37
N ALA A 11 -28.05 6.15 18.09
CA ALA A 11 -27.03 6.93 18.76
C ALA A 11 -26.33 6.09 19.85
N LEU A 12 -27.11 5.38 20.67
CA LEU A 12 -26.57 4.48 21.69
C LEU A 12 -25.77 3.32 21.06
N ALA A 13 -26.27 2.73 19.97
CA ALA A 13 -25.57 1.67 19.26
C ALA A 13 -24.25 2.16 18.62
N ALA A 14 -24.24 3.36 18.04
CA ALA A 14 -23.04 3.98 17.48
C ALA A 14 -21.99 4.26 18.58
N ALA A 15 -22.43 4.80 19.72
CA ALA A 15 -21.55 5.04 20.88
C ALA A 15 -20.96 3.73 21.40
N ALA A 16 -21.77 2.67 21.54
CA ALA A 16 -21.29 1.36 21.96
C ALA A 16 -20.25 0.78 20.98
N ARG A 17 -20.46 0.91 19.67
CA ARG A 17 -19.50 0.49 18.63
C ARG A 17 -18.20 1.32 18.64
N ALA A 18 -18.28 2.61 18.91
CA ALA A 18 -17.08 3.44 19.07
C ALA A 18 -16.29 2.99 20.32
N LEU A 19 -16.98 2.70 21.42
CA LEU A 19 -16.36 2.27 22.67
C LEU A 19 -15.57 0.96 22.51
N THR A 20 -15.99 0.03 21.65
CA THR A 20 -15.22 -1.21 21.41
C THR A 20 -13.84 -0.97 20.84
N LEU A 21 -13.63 0.16 20.14
CA LEU A 21 -12.33 0.56 19.61
C LEU A 21 -11.57 1.44 20.62
N LEU A 22 -12.26 2.41 21.24
CA LEU A 22 -11.66 3.37 22.17
C LEU A 22 -11.22 2.76 23.51
N SER A 23 -11.77 1.60 23.88
CA SER A 23 -11.40 0.89 25.12
C SER A 23 -10.15 0.03 25.00
N GLN A 24 -9.56 -0.08 23.79
CA GLN A 24 -8.35 -0.86 23.55
C GLN A 24 -7.10 -0.01 23.76
N ASP A 25 -6.06 -0.58 24.37
CA ASP A 25 -4.76 0.10 24.56
C ASP A 25 -4.01 0.31 23.23
N ALA A 26 -4.22 -0.59 22.27
CA ALA A 26 -3.66 -0.52 20.93
C ALA A 26 -4.63 -1.15 19.92
N MET A 27 -4.65 -0.62 18.71
CA MET A 27 -5.39 -1.20 17.59
C MET A 27 -4.44 -1.68 16.52
N TYR A 28 -4.72 -2.87 15.99
CA TYR A 28 -4.07 -3.35 14.77
C TYR A 28 -4.71 -2.66 13.57
N HIS A 29 -3.99 -1.71 13.00
CA HIS A 29 -4.34 -1.11 11.71
C HIS A 29 -3.50 -1.79 10.64
N GLY A 30 -4.08 -2.75 9.90
CA GLY A 30 -3.34 -3.43 8.85
C GLY A 30 -4.08 -4.53 8.12
N GLY A 31 -3.73 -4.68 6.84
CA GLY A 31 -4.08 -5.82 5.98
C GLY A 31 -3.36 -5.78 4.63
N VAL A 32 -3.07 -4.58 4.13
CA VAL A 32 -2.47 -4.35 2.80
C VAL A 32 -1.67 -3.05 2.84
N ILE A 33 -0.36 -3.10 2.58
CA ILE A 33 0.51 -1.90 2.52
C ILE A 33 1.45 -1.99 1.32
N ALA A 34 1.87 -0.83 0.81
CA ALA A 34 2.88 -0.77 -0.24
C ALA A 34 4.29 -0.74 0.36
N VAL A 35 5.19 -1.56 -0.15
CA VAL A 35 6.60 -1.69 0.28
C VAL A 35 7.50 -1.44 -0.92
N VAL A 36 8.54 -0.64 -0.73
CA VAL A 36 9.51 -0.28 -1.77
C VAL A 36 10.76 -1.14 -1.63
N ASP A 37 11.24 -1.68 -2.74
CA ASP A 37 12.55 -2.30 -2.90
C ASP A 37 13.59 -1.21 -3.27
N PRO A 38 14.53 -0.88 -2.37
CA PRO A 38 15.55 0.14 -2.63
C PRO A 38 16.48 -0.21 -3.78
N GLU A 39 16.76 -1.50 -4.01
CA GLU A 39 17.71 -1.97 -5.04
C GLU A 39 17.16 -1.79 -6.46
N ARG A 40 15.85 -1.56 -6.58
CA ARG A 40 15.17 -1.32 -7.86
C ARG A 40 14.67 0.12 -8.01
N CYS A 41 14.65 0.88 -6.91
CA CYS A 41 14.12 2.23 -6.89
C CYS A 41 15.13 3.24 -7.44
N VAL A 42 14.79 3.93 -8.53
CA VAL A 42 15.61 4.99 -9.13
C VAL A 42 15.26 6.40 -8.63
N GLY A 43 14.40 6.53 -7.61
CA GLY A 43 14.03 7.84 -7.06
C GLY A 43 13.21 8.75 -8.00
N CYS A 44 12.48 8.22 -8.99
CA CYS A 44 11.76 9.00 -10.01
C CYS A 44 10.58 9.87 -9.51
N LEU A 45 10.23 9.76 -8.23
CA LEU A 45 9.15 10.50 -7.56
C LEU A 45 7.73 10.25 -8.12
N THR A 46 7.50 9.22 -8.95
CA THR A 46 6.15 8.94 -9.45
C THR A 46 5.19 8.57 -8.32
N CYS A 47 5.63 7.71 -7.40
CA CYS A 47 4.85 7.30 -6.23
C CYS A 47 4.41 8.48 -5.36
N THR A 48 5.24 9.52 -5.22
CA THR A 48 4.92 10.71 -4.40
C THR A 48 3.82 11.55 -5.04
N ARG A 49 3.76 11.62 -6.38
CA ARG A 49 2.76 12.38 -7.13
C ARG A 49 1.40 11.68 -7.21
N VAL A 50 1.39 10.35 -7.32
CA VAL A 50 0.16 9.58 -7.56
C VAL A 50 -0.54 9.13 -6.28
N CYS A 51 0.14 9.17 -5.14
CA CYS A 51 -0.49 8.79 -3.88
C CYS A 51 -1.55 9.83 -3.48
N PRO A 52 -2.83 9.47 -3.35
CA PRO A 52 -3.89 10.42 -2.98
C PRO A 52 -3.76 10.94 -1.55
N PHE A 53 -2.87 10.33 -0.75
CA PHE A 53 -2.62 10.65 0.64
C PHE A 53 -1.24 11.30 0.88
N ALA A 54 -0.46 11.52 -0.18
CA ALA A 54 0.88 12.13 -0.12
C ALA A 54 1.87 11.44 0.86
N ILE A 55 1.79 10.10 0.96
CA ILE A 55 2.56 9.31 1.94
C ILE A 55 4.01 9.02 1.50
N PRO A 56 4.28 8.62 0.23
CA PRO A 56 5.63 8.25 -0.17
C PRO A 56 6.59 9.43 -0.05
N GLN A 57 7.76 9.20 0.54
CA GLN A 57 8.81 10.19 0.69
C GLN A 57 10.12 9.64 0.12
N VAL A 58 10.93 10.51 -0.47
CA VAL A 58 12.25 10.13 -0.98
C VAL A 58 13.29 10.79 -0.10
N LEU A 59 13.83 10.01 0.83
CA LEU A 59 14.73 10.47 1.88
C LEU A 59 16.07 9.75 1.73
N GLN A 60 17.16 10.50 1.85
CA GLN A 60 18.50 9.94 1.96
C GLN A 60 18.70 9.45 3.39
N LEU A 61 18.34 8.19 3.64
CA LEU A 61 18.47 7.50 4.92
C LEU A 61 19.54 6.42 4.80
N ASP A 62 20.25 6.14 5.90
CA ASP A 62 21.23 5.06 5.96
C ASP A 62 20.58 3.72 5.55
N GLY A 63 21.17 3.05 4.56
CA GLY A 63 20.65 1.79 4.01
C GLY A 63 19.53 1.93 2.97
N ARG A 64 19.17 3.14 2.54
CA ARG A 64 18.17 3.39 1.48
C ARG A 64 18.72 4.22 0.35
N ASN A 65 19.83 3.77 -0.20
CA ASN A 65 20.38 4.36 -1.41
C ASN A 65 19.58 3.80 -2.59
N GLY A 66 19.01 4.68 -3.41
CA GLY A 66 18.45 4.27 -4.69
C GLY A 66 19.52 3.69 -5.61
N VAL A 67 19.09 3.13 -6.73
CA VAL A 67 19.97 2.56 -7.74
C VAL A 67 21.08 3.54 -8.12
N GLY A 68 22.34 3.08 -8.08
CA GLY A 68 23.51 3.88 -8.45
C GLY A 68 23.97 4.91 -7.40
N ASN A 69 23.53 4.80 -6.15
CA ASN A 69 23.78 5.79 -5.09
C ASN A 69 23.23 7.20 -5.42
N LEU A 70 22.27 7.28 -6.35
CA LEU A 70 21.68 8.52 -6.84
C LEU A 70 20.48 8.91 -5.96
N GLY A 71 20.74 9.51 -4.81
CA GLY A 71 19.67 9.98 -3.91
C GLY A 71 18.85 8.84 -3.30
N GLY A 72 18.03 9.17 -2.30
CA GLY A 72 17.29 8.18 -1.52
C GLY A 72 16.35 7.30 -2.35
N ALA A 73 16.12 6.07 -1.93
CA ALA A 73 14.99 5.28 -2.38
C ALA A 73 13.68 5.85 -1.80
N ALA A 74 12.55 5.58 -2.46
CA ALA A 74 11.26 5.92 -1.89
C ALA A 74 10.98 5.09 -0.63
N PHE A 75 10.37 5.72 0.36
CA PHE A 75 9.90 5.11 1.59
C PHE A 75 8.41 5.39 1.76
N ILE A 76 7.68 4.35 2.15
CA ILE A 76 6.25 4.41 2.44
C ILE A 76 6.09 4.01 3.89
N ASP A 77 5.57 4.93 4.71
CA ASP A 77 5.25 4.63 6.09
C ASP A 77 4.05 3.68 6.16
N ALA A 78 4.27 2.49 6.68
CA ALA A 78 3.25 1.46 6.83
C ALA A 78 2.08 1.91 7.71
N ALA A 79 2.32 2.78 8.70
CA ALA A 79 1.27 3.29 9.59
C ALA A 79 0.32 4.27 8.89
N GLN A 80 0.78 4.92 7.82
CA GLN A 80 -0.01 5.89 7.06
C GLN A 80 -0.59 5.28 5.77
N CYS A 81 -0.01 4.19 5.27
CA CYS A 81 -0.42 3.55 4.03
C CYS A 81 -1.83 2.93 4.11
N HIS A 82 -2.73 3.40 3.25
CA HIS A 82 -4.08 2.87 3.13
C HIS A 82 -4.21 1.66 2.17
N GLY A 83 -3.11 1.15 1.62
CA GLY A 83 -3.13 -0.07 0.80
C GLY A 83 -3.82 0.02 -0.57
N CYS A 84 -4.05 1.23 -1.11
CA CYS A 84 -4.80 1.41 -2.36
C CYS A 84 -4.12 0.89 -3.65
N GLY A 85 -2.80 0.66 -3.63
CA GLY A 85 -2.06 0.08 -4.77
C GLY A 85 -1.67 1.03 -5.91
N THR A 86 -2.11 2.29 -5.92
CA THR A 86 -1.81 3.24 -7.02
C THR A 86 -0.31 3.44 -7.26
N CYS A 87 0.49 3.54 -6.19
CA CYS A 87 1.93 3.69 -6.34
C CYS A 87 2.62 2.44 -6.91
N THR A 88 2.06 1.25 -6.66
CA THR A 88 2.53 -0.03 -7.21
C THR A 88 2.30 -0.06 -8.72
N SER A 89 1.09 0.26 -9.19
CA SER A 89 0.74 0.22 -10.61
C SER A 89 1.49 1.27 -11.45
N GLU A 90 1.82 2.41 -10.86
CA GLU A 90 2.46 3.53 -11.53
C GLU A 90 3.99 3.50 -11.44
N CYS A 91 4.59 2.53 -10.73
CA CYS A 91 6.04 2.47 -10.57
C CYS A 91 6.69 1.98 -11.88
N PRO A 92 7.43 2.83 -12.64
CA PRO A 92 8.02 2.40 -13.91
C PRO A 92 9.14 1.36 -13.71
N GLY A 93 9.75 1.30 -12.53
CA GLY A 93 10.77 0.31 -12.18
C GLY A 93 10.21 -0.99 -11.58
N ASN A 94 8.89 -1.09 -11.42
CA ASN A 94 8.21 -2.16 -10.66
C ASN A 94 8.84 -2.40 -9.27
N ALA A 95 9.40 -1.34 -8.67
CA ALA A 95 10.15 -1.39 -7.41
C ALA A 95 9.25 -1.37 -6.17
N ILE A 96 7.93 -1.31 -6.34
CA ILE A 96 6.97 -1.23 -5.25
C ILE A 96 6.10 -2.47 -5.33
N GLN A 97 5.84 -3.13 -4.20
CA GLN A 97 4.95 -4.28 -4.08
C GLN A 97 3.84 -3.96 -3.09
N LEU A 98 2.62 -4.43 -3.39
CA LEU A 98 1.50 -4.36 -2.48
C LEU A 98 1.41 -5.66 -1.69
N VAL A 99 1.61 -5.62 -0.37
CA VAL A 99 1.57 -6.82 0.49
C VAL A 99 0.21 -7.50 0.37
N ASN A 100 0.21 -8.83 0.20
CA ASN A 100 -0.96 -9.68 -0.08
C ASN A 100 -1.59 -9.53 -1.47
N TYR A 101 -1.01 -8.68 -2.33
CA TYR A 101 -1.36 -8.52 -3.75
C TYR A 101 -0.08 -8.31 -4.57
N THR A 102 0.95 -9.11 -4.27
CA THR A 102 2.23 -9.03 -4.98
C THR A 102 2.06 -9.41 -6.44
N ASP A 103 2.97 -8.94 -7.29
CA ASP A 103 2.93 -9.26 -8.72
C ASP A 103 2.90 -10.78 -8.95
N GLU A 104 3.64 -11.54 -8.16
CA GLU A 104 3.65 -13.01 -8.21
C GLU A 104 2.27 -13.62 -7.88
N GLN A 105 1.65 -13.14 -6.80
CA GLN A 105 0.30 -13.56 -6.39
C GLN A 105 -0.79 -13.15 -7.38
N MET A 106 -0.62 -12.05 -8.11
CA MET A 106 -1.57 -11.63 -9.14
C MET A 106 -1.40 -12.43 -10.43
N MET A 107 -0.15 -12.70 -10.82
CA MET A 107 0.15 -13.30 -12.11
C MET A 107 -0.08 -14.81 -12.12
N LEU A 108 0.13 -15.51 -11.00
CA LEU A 108 -0.16 -16.95 -10.83
C LEU A 108 0.14 -17.79 -12.10
N ARG A 109 1.38 -17.66 -12.59
CA ARG A 109 1.76 -18.12 -13.94
C ARG A 109 1.56 -19.63 -14.13
N GLU A 110 1.73 -20.42 -13.08
CA GLU A 110 1.59 -21.88 -13.11
C GLU A 110 0.17 -22.36 -13.43
N VAL A 111 -0.85 -21.57 -13.10
CA VAL A 111 -2.27 -21.91 -13.34
C VAL A 111 -2.88 -21.08 -14.47
N GLY A 112 -2.05 -20.38 -15.24
CA GLY A 112 -2.52 -19.51 -16.33
C GLY A 112 -3.23 -18.26 -15.84
N GLY A 113 -2.80 -17.67 -14.71
CA GLY A 113 -3.32 -16.41 -14.18
C GLY A 113 -3.09 -15.18 -15.08
N LEU A 114 -3.15 -13.98 -14.49
CA LEU A 114 -2.95 -12.74 -15.25
C LEU A 114 -1.56 -12.73 -15.91
N GLY A 115 -1.50 -12.27 -17.16
CA GLY A 115 -0.26 -12.21 -17.93
C GLY A 115 0.27 -13.56 -18.42
N SER A 116 -0.56 -14.62 -18.42
CA SER A 116 -0.29 -15.88 -19.14
C SER A 116 -0.06 -15.68 -20.65
N TRP A 117 -0.48 -14.54 -21.19
CA TRP A 117 -0.22 -14.12 -22.57
C TRP A 117 1.17 -13.47 -22.77
N LEU A 118 1.92 -13.17 -21.70
CA LEU A 118 3.28 -12.65 -21.81
C LEU A 118 4.28 -13.81 -21.95
N PRO A 119 5.31 -13.68 -22.81
CA PRO A 119 6.38 -14.66 -22.88
C PRO A 119 7.12 -14.74 -21.55
N VAL A 120 7.59 -15.93 -21.19
CA VAL A 120 8.41 -16.14 -19.99
C VAL A 120 9.66 -15.26 -20.11
N ILE A 121 9.91 -14.44 -19.08
CA ILE A 121 11.07 -13.53 -19.03
C ILE A 121 12.33 -14.41 -18.98
N GLY A 122 13.07 -14.47 -20.08
CA GLY A 122 14.23 -15.36 -20.25
C GLY A 122 14.19 -16.26 -21.49
N GLU A 123 13.05 -16.37 -22.18
CA GLU A 123 12.92 -17.11 -23.45
C GLU A 123 13.20 -16.21 -24.68
N ARG A 124 14.38 -15.60 -24.74
CA ARG A 124 15.00 -15.05 -25.96
C ARG A 124 16.48 -15.33 -25.98
#